data_AF-A0A3D3E5I9-F1
#
_entry.id   AF-A0A3D3E5I9-F1
#
_cell.length_a   1.000
_cell.length_b   1.000
_cell.length_c   1.000
_cell.angle_alpha   90.00
_cell.angle_beta   90.00
_cell.angle_gamma   90.00
#
_symmetry.space_group_name_H-M   'P 1'
#
loop_
_entity.id
_entity.type
_entity.pdbx_description
1 polymer ?
#
loop_
_entity_poly.entity_id
_entity_poly.type
_entity_poly.pdbx_seq_one_letter_code
_entity_poly.pdbx_strand_id
1 'polypeptide(L)'
;VAKLVGFQKPDLAYLLGLFHNAGVPLLMSRFDNYLEVLEQSYSEGSDRIIDVENTLLSTNHAVVGYYIAKSWNLPKVLCDAIAEHHNCKRHFLGPQTTESESKTLLAILKLSEHICGSFKILGNQEVDHEWELIGSEILTHLGLGEYDVEQLQANAEEMGISAKNYAF
;
A
#
# COMPACT_ATOMS: atom_id res chain seq x y z
N VAL A 1 1.12 -13.47 -2.18
CA VAL A 1 1.76 -13.16 -0.88
C VAL A 1 1.11 -13.88 0.31
N ALA A 2 -0.12 -13.55 0.74
CA ALA A 2 -0.72 -14.09 1.97
C ALA A 2 -0.64 -15.62 2.16
N LYS A 3 -0.91 -16.38 1.10
CA LYS A 3 -0.81 -17.86 1.12
C LYS A 3 0.62 -18.36 1.32
N LEU A 4 1.60 -17.68 0.72
CA LEU A 4 3.03 -18.04 0.81
C LEU A 4 3.53 -17.90 2.25
N VAL A 5 3.15 -16.80 2.91
CA VAL A 5 3.57 -16.48 4.29
C VAL A 5 2.72 -17.17 5.35
N GLY A 6 1.84 -18.10 4.96
CA GLY A 6 1.00 -18.85 5.90
C GLY A 6 -0.04 -18.01 6.66
N PHE A 7 -0.43 -16.84 6.14
CA PHE A 7 -1.44 -16.00 6.78
C PHE A 7 -2.81 -16.69 6.78
N GLN A 8 -3.42 -16.81 7.96
CA GLN A 8 -4.60 -17.66 8.18
C GLN A 8 -5.88 -17.14 7.50
N LYS A 9 -5.93 -15.86 7.12
CA LYS A 9 -7.11 -15.21 6.54
C LYS A 9 -6.80 -14.58 5.18
N PRO A 10 -6.44 -15.39 4.16
CA PRO A 10 -6.05 -14.86 2.84
C PRO A 10 -7.13 -14.00 2.19
N ASP A 11 -8.41 -14.26 2.48
CA ASP A 11 -9.53 -13.45 1.98
C ASP A 11 -9.52 -12.01 2.51
N LEU A 12 -9.07 -11.79 3.77
CA LEU A 12 -8.89 -10.44 4.30
C LEU A 12 -7.78 -9.70 3.56
N ALA A 13 -6.67 -10.37 3.29
CA ALA A 13 -5.58 -9.78 2.51
C ALA A 13 -6.00 -9.46 1.07
N TYR A 14 -6.82 -10.33 0.46
CA TYR A 14 -7.39 -10.09 -0.86
C TYR A 14 -8.31 -8.86 -0.87
N LEU A 15 -9.25 -8.77 0.08
CA LEU A 15 -10.15 -7.62 0.19
C LEU A 15 -9.38 -6.32 0.49
N LEU A 16 -8.34 -6.38 1.33
CA LEU A 16 -7.47 -5.23 1.59
C LEU A 16 -6.78 -4.78 0.30
N GLY A 17 -6.17 -5.70 -0.46
CA GLY A 17 -5.55 -5.40 -1.74
C GLY A 17 -6.52 -4.80 -2.75
N LEU A 18 -7.79 -5.25 -2.76
CA LEU A 18 -8.81 -4.71 -3.65
C LEU A 18 -9.29 -3.30 -3.26
N PHE A 19 -9.33 -2.97 -1.97
CA PHE A 19 -10.03 -1.78 -1.48
C PHE A 19 -9.16 -0.71 -0.82
N HIS A 20 -7.87 -0.95 -0.55
CA HIS A 20 -6.99 0.04 0.10
C HIS A 20 -6.99 1.41 -0.58
N ASN A 21 -6.95 1.44 -1.91
CA ASN A 21 -6.98 2.66 -2.70
C ASN A 21 -8.39 3.08 -3.17
N ALA A 22 -9.46 2.59 -2.55
CA ALA A 22 -10.82 2.98 -2.92
C ALA A 22 -11.09 4.50 -2.77
N GLY A 23 -10.27 5.22 -1.98
CA GLY A 23 -10.35 6.67 -1.86
C GLY A 23 -9.83 7.44 -3.08
N VAL A 24 -8.90 6.85 -3.86
CA VAL A 24 -8.25 7.51 -5.01
C VAL A 24 -9.29 7.94 -6.07
N PRO A 25 -10.21 7.07 -6.56
CA PRO A 25 -11.22 7.48 -7.55
C PRO A 25 -12.16 8.59 -7.06
N LEU A 26 -12.46 8.65 -5.76
CA LEU A 26 -13.33 9.69 -5.21
C LEU A 26 -12.61 11.04 -5.18
N LEU A 27 -11.32 11.04 -4.84
CA LEU A 27 -10.51 12.26 -4.89
C LEU A 27 -10.29 12.71 -6.34
N MET A 28 -10.06 11.78 -7.28
CA MET A 28 -10.04 12.08 -8.72
C MET A 28 -11.33 12.76 -9.19
N SER A 29 -12.49 12.31 -8.72
CA SER A 29 -13.78 12.91 -9.09
C SER A 29 -14.02 14.27 -8.42
N ARG A 30 -13.32 14.59 -7.32
CA ARG A 30 -13.56 15.78 -6.49
C ARG A 30 -12.63 16.94 -6.84
N PHE A 31 -11.40 16.65 -7.23
CA PHE A 31 -10.34 17.62 -7.47
C PHE A 31 -9.73 17.42 -8.86
N ASP A 32 -9.84 18.44 -9.71
CA ASP A 32 -9.40 18.37 -11.11
C ASP A 32 -7.90 18.07 -11.25
N ASN A 33 -7.08 18.53 -10.31
CA ASN A 33 -5.63 18.35 -10.30
C ASN A 33 -5.16 17.14 -9.47
N TYR A 34 -6.05 16.22 -9.09
CA TYR A 34 -5.69 15.17 -8.14
C TYR A 34 -4.61 14.21 -8.64
N LEU A 35 -4.57 13.92 -9.95
CA LEU A 35 -3.52 13.05 -10.51
C LEU A 35 -2.12 13.65 -10.32
N GLU A 36 -1.98 14.96 -10.51
CA GLU A 36 -0.71 15.67 -10.28
C GLU A 36 -0.32 15.62 -8.80
N VAL A 37 -1.29 15.79 -7.90
CA VAL A 37 -1.08 15.67 -6.45
C VAL A 37 -0.68 14.25 -6.05
N LEU A 38 -1.30 13.24 -6.67
CA LEU A 38 -0.99 11.83 -6.44
C LEU A 38 0.42 11.50 -6.93
N GLU A 39 0.80 11.90 -8.14
CA GLU A 39 2.17 11.72 -8.64
C GLU A 39 3.20 12.38 -7.70
N GLN A 40 2.95 13.63 -7.29
CA GLN A 40 3.80 14.34 -6.33
C GLN A 40 3.86 13.63 -4.96
N SER A 41 2.79 12.96 -4.54
CA SER A 41 2.75 12.26 -3.26
C SER A 41 3.73 11.08 -3.17
N TYR A 42 4.02 10.44 -4.31
CA TYR A 42 4.99 9.34 -4.39
C TYR A 42 6.43 9.82 -4.60
N SER A 43 6.67 11.08 -4.95
CA SER A 43 8.03 11.60 -5.22
C SER A 43 8.86 11.75 -3.95
N GLU A 44 10.18 11.86 -4.11
CA GLU A 44 11.11 12.15 -3.02
C GLU A 44 10.73 13.45 -2.27
N GLY A 45 10.83 13.42 -0.93
CA GLY A 45 10.68 14.61 -0.08
C GLY A 45 9.46 14.64 0.84
N SER A 46 8.57 13.64 0.78
CA SER A 46 7.49 13.46 1.77
C SER A 46 7.85 12.39 2.80
N ASP A 47 7.45 12.60 4.06
CA ASP A 47 7.59 11.57 5.12
C ASP A 47 6.60 10.41 4.89
N ARG A 48 5.40 10.72 4.37
CA ARG A 48 4.35 9.77 3.99
C ARG A 48 3.66 10.28 2.73
N ILE A 49 3.24 9.36 1.86
CA ILE A 49 2.48 9.65 0.64
C ILE A 49 1.28 10.57 0.95
N ILE A 50 0.50 10.22 1.97
CA ILE A 50 -0.69 10.99 2.37
C ILE A 50 -0.41 12.43 2.86
N ASP A 51 0.83 12.81 3.17
CA ASP A 51 1.16 14.15 3.69
C ASP A 51 1.09 15.25 2.62
N VAL A 52 1.41 14.91 1.37
CA VAL A 52 1.23 15.82 0.23
C VAL A 52 -0.26 16.11 0.02
N GLU A 53 -1.10 15.06 0.03
CA GLU A 53 -2.55 15.22 -0.09
C GLU A 53 -3.13 16.01 1.08
N ASN A 54 -2.71 15.71 2.32
CA ASN A 54 -3.15 16.47 3.51
C ASN A 54 -2.86 17.97 3.36
N THR A 55 -1.68 18.31 2.84
CA THR A 55 -1.25 19.70 2.68
C THR A 55 -2.03 20.42 1.57
N LEU A 56 -2.24 19.76 0.43
CA LEU A 56 -2.83 20.40 -0.76
C LEU A 56 -4.36 20.31 -0.80
N LEU A 57 -4.95 19.28 -0.20
CA LEU A 57 -6.38 18.95 -0.31
C LEU A 57 -7.11 19.01 1.04
N SER A 58 -6.38 19.18 2.15
CA SER A 58 -6.93 19.09 3.52
C SER A 58 -7.59 17.73 3.84
N THR A 59 -7.26 16.69 3.07
CA THR A 59 -7.69 15.30 3.25
C THR A 59 -6.71 14.39 2.50
N ASN A 60 -6.81 13.07 2.70
CA ASN A 60 -6.02 12.09 1.96
C ASN A 60 -6.85 10.86 1.58
N HIS A 61 -6.37 10.07 0.62
CA HIS A 61 -7.11 8.93 0.08
C HIS A 61 -7.29 7.80 1.10
N ALA A 62 -6.37 7.62 2.05
CA ALA A 62 -6.49 6.60 3.09
C ALA A 62 -7.66 6.89 4.05
N VAL A 63 -7.84 8.16 4.45
CA VAL A 63 -8.98 8.60 5.27
C VAL A 63 -10.30 8.46 4.51
N VAL A 64 -10.33 8.85 3.23
CA VAL A 64 -11.52 8.67 2.39
C VAL A 64 -11.83 7.18 2.23
N GLY A 65 -10.82 6.35 1.94
CA GLY A 65 -10.91 4.90 1.84
C GLY A 65 -11.46 4.24 3.10
N TYR A 66 -11.04 4.69 4.29
CA TYR A 66 -11.61 4.24 5.56
C TYR A 66 -13.13 4.44 5.63
N TYR A 67 -13.62 5.63 5.28
CA TYR A 67 -15.05 5.92 5.34
C TYR A 67 -15.84 5.14 4.27
N ILE A 68 -15.26 4.91 3.08
CA ILE A 68 -15.84 4.03 2.07
C ILE A 68 -15.96 2.61 2.62
N ALA A 69 -14.86 2.03 3.11
CA ALA A 69 -14.82 0.68 3.65
C ALA A 69 -15.83 0.49 4.80
N LYS A 70 -15.94 1.49 5.67
CA LYS A 70 -16.94 1.54 6.73
C LYS A 70 -18.37 1.59 6.19
N SER A 71 -18.62 2.36 5.13
CA SER A 71 -19.94 2.44 4.48
C SER A 71 -20.36 1.12 3.82
N TRP A 72 -19.39 0.34 3.34
CA TRP A 72 -19.60 -1.01 2.81
C TRP A 72 -19.69 -2.08 3.91
N ASN A 73 -19.66 -1.68 5.18
CA ASN A 73 -19.71 -2.57 6.33
C ASN A 73 -18.59 -3.63 6.32
N LEU A 74 -17.39 -3.25 5.85
CA LEU A 74 -16.22 -4.13 5.91
C LEU A 74 -15.78 -4.35 7.37
N PRO A 75 -15.15 -5.50 7.68
CA PRO A 75 -14.57 -5.75 9.00
C PRO A 75 -13.71 -4.59 9.50
N LYS A 76 -13.79 -4.28 10.81
CA LYS A 76 -13.05 -3.17 11.41
C LYS A 76 -11.54 -3.24 11.13
N VAL A 77 -10.96 -4.44 11.15
CA VAL A 77 -9.54 -4.66 10.84
C VAL A 77 -9.16 -4.21 9.44
N LEU A 78 -10.05 -4.37 8.44
CA LEU A 78 -9.82 -3.85 7.09
C LEU A 78 -9.95 -2.34 7.06
N CYS A 79 -10.97 -1.78 7.71
CA CYS A 79 -11.12 -0.32 7.78
C CYS A 79 -9.85 0.31 8.38
N ASP A 80 -9.40 -0.20 9.53
CA ASP A 80 -8.20 0.30 10.21
C ASP A 80 -6.96 0.13 9.32
N ALA A 81 -6.76 -1.04 8.67
CA ALA A 81 -5.64 -1.24 7.75
C ALA A 81 -5.66 -0.26 6.56
N ILE A 82 -6.85 0.03 6.01
CA ILE A 82 -7.02 1.04 4.94
C ILE A 82 -6.70 2.44 5.46
N ALA A 83 -7.04 2.81 6.69
CA ALA A 83 -6.63 4.11 7.24
C ALA A 83 -5.11 4.22 7.46
N GLU A 84 -4.45 3.09 7.66
CA GLU A 84 -3.09 3.01 8.20
C GLU A 84 -2.02 2.61 7.17
N HIS A 85 -2.38 2.31 5.93
CA HIS A 85 -1.45 1.73 4.95
C HIS A 85 -0.30 2.65 4.52
N HIS A 86 -0.41 3.96 4.71
CA HIS A 86 0.71 4.90 4.53
C HIS A 86 1.31 5.42 5.86
N ASN A 87 0.97 4.80 6.99
CA ASN A 87 1.54 5.09 8.31
C ASN A 87 2.62 4.07 8.71
N CYS A 88 3.26 3.45 7.73
CA CYS A 88 4.08 2.26 7.93
C CYS A 88 5.31 2.48 8.82
N LYS A 89 5.97 3.65 8.76
CA LYS A 89 7.09 3.98 9.66
C LYS A 89 6.73 3.78 11.13
N ARG A 90 5.50 4.14 11.53
CA ARG A 90 5.01 3.95 12.91
C ARG A 90 4.87 2.46 13.27
N HIS A 91 4.45 1.63 12.32
CA HIS A 91 4.15 0.21 12.53
C HIS A 91 5.39 -0.70 12.43
N PHE A 92 6.39 -0.33 11.64
CA PHE A 92 7.57 -1.18 11.38
C PHE A 92 8.86 -0.65 12.01
N LEU A 93 9.01 0.67 12.19
CA LEU A 93 10.24 1.30 12.74
C LEU A 93 10.03 1.91 14.14
N GLY A 94 8.84 1.78 14.72
CA GLY A 94 8.49 2.36 16.02
C GLY A 94 9.02 1.54 17.22
N PRO A 95 9.11 2.15 18.42
CA PRO A 95 9.65 1.50 19.63
C PRO A 95 8.74 0.44 20.27
N GLN A 96 7.51 0.26 19.78
CA GLN A 96 6.54 -0.73 20.30
C GLN A 96 5.85 -1.44 19.15
N THR A 97 6.53 -2.40 18.54
CA THR A 97 5.97 -3.20 17.45
C THR A 97 5.37 -4.50 17.98
N THR A 98 4.23 -4.41 18.69
CA THR A 98 3.49 -5.64 19.04
C THR A 98 3.04 -6.33 17.75
N GLU A 99 3.44 -7.58 17.62
CA GLU A 99 2.97 -8.46 16.55
C GLU A 99 1.45 -8.56 16.58
N SER A 100 0.81 -8.19 15.47
CA SER A 100 -0.65 -8.16 15.35
C SER A 100 -1.08 -8.56 13.95
N GLU A 101 -2.30 -9.11 13.85
CA GLU A 101 -2.91 -9.44 12.56
C GLU A 101 -2.95 -8.24 11.60
N SER A 102 -3.17 -7.02 12.14
CA SER A 102 -3.16 -5.79 11.35
C SER A 102 -1.77 -5.49 10.79
N LYS A 103 -0.69 -5.67 11.59
CA LYS A 103 0.68 -5.48 11.13
C LYS A 103 1.04 -6.44 10.00
N THR A 104 0.64 -7.71 10.12
CA THR A 104 0.84 -8.71 9.06
C THR A 104 0.03 -8.39 7.80
N LEU A 105 -1.22 -7.93 7.94
CA LEU A 105 -2.01 -7.47 6.79
C LEU A 105 -1.36 -6.29 6.08
N LEU A 106 -0.85 -5.30 6.82
CA LEU A 106 -0.13 -4.16 6.27
C LEU A 106 1.17 -4.61 5.57
N ALA A 107 1.93 -5.52 6.18
CA ALA A 107 3.15 -6.07 5.57
C ALA A 107 2.86 -6.79 4.24
N ILE A 108 1.80 -7.62 4.21
CA ILE A 108 1.35 -8.28 2.99
C ILE A 108 0.92 -7.27 1.92
N LEU A 109 0.17 -6.23 2.31
CA LEU A 109 -0.26 -5.17 1.41
C LEU A 109 0.94 -4.44 0.81
N LYS A 110 1.85 -3.96 1.64
CA LYS A 110 3.03 -3.21 1.21
C LYS A 110 3.94 -4.00 0.27
N LEU A 111 4.19 -5.28 0.57
CA LEU A 111 4.91 -6.16 -0.35
C LEU A 111 4.16 -6.33 -1.68
N SER A 112 2.82 -6.46 -1.63
CA SER A 112 2.01 -6.60 -2.85
C SER A 112 2.01 -5.32 -3.69
N GLU A 113 1.95 -4.14 -3.08
CA GLU A 113 2.06 -2.85 -3.79
C GLU A 113 3.41 -2.69 -4.47
N HIS A 114 4.50 -3.08 -3.78
CA HIS A 114 5.84 -3.07 -4.34
C HIS A 114 5.94 -4.00 -5.56
N ILE A 115 5.45 -5.24 -5.44
CA ILE A 115 5.44 -6.22 -6.54
C ILE A 115 4.61 -5.72 -7.73
N CYS A 116 3.43 -5.15 -7.47
CA CYS A 116 2.57 -4.61 -8.53
C CYS A 116 3.13 -3.33 -9.16
N GLY A 117 4.12 -2.68 -8.54
CA GLY A 117 4.71 -1.44 -9.02
C GLY A 117 3.78 -0.23 -8.82
N SER A 118 3.07 -0.14 -7.69
CA SER A 118 2.14 0.96 -7.40
C SER A 118 2.82 2.34 -7.49
N PHE A 119 4.07 2.46 -7.02
CA PHE A 119 4.86 3.69 -7.11
C PHE A 119 5.07 4.16 -8.57
N LYS A 120 5.18 3.22 -9.51
CA LYS A 120 5.31 3.51 -10.93
C LYS A 120 3.95 3.78 -11.57
N ILE A 121 2.94 2.97 -11.27
CA ILE A 121 1.62 3.05 -11.91
C ILE A 121 0.81 4.26 -11.44
N LEU A 122 0.82 4.55 -10.14
CA LEU A 122 0.08 5.67 -9.54
C LEU A 122 0.94 6.91 -9.39
N GLY A 123 2.21 6.71 -9.03
CA GLY A 123 3.13 7.80 -8.71
C GLY A 123 3.95 8.31 -9.88
N ASN A 124 4.03 7.56 -10.99
CA ASN A 124 4.99 7.80 -12.07
C ASN A 124 6.45 7.97 -11.59
N GLN A 125 6.83 7.24 -10.54
CA GLN A 125 8.18 7.28 -9.97
C GLN A 125 9.00 6.05 -10.39
N GLU A 126 10.32 6.20 -10.45
CA GLU A 126 11.26 5.08 -10.69
C GLU A 126 11.60 4.31 -9.42
N VAL A 127 11.40 4.94 -8.25
CA VAL A 127 11.79 4.41 -6.95
C VAL A 127 10.56 4.31 -6.05
N ASP A 128 10.46 3.18 -5.34
CA ASP A 128 9.47 2.98 -4.29
C ASP A 128 10.04 3.44 -2.95
N HIS A 129 9.97 4.74 -2.67
CA HIS A 129 10.56 5.32 -1.46
C HIS A 129 9.93 4.80 -0.16
N GLU A 130 8.64 4.43 -0.19
CA GLU A 130 8.03 3.81 0.97
C GLU A 130 8.63 2.41 1.19
N TRP A 131 8.80 1.61 0.14
CA TRP A 131 9.48 0.31 0.24
C TRP A 131 10.95 0.42 0.65
N GLU A 132 11.73 1.38 0.13
CA GLU A 132 13.12 1.60 0.55
C GLU A 132 13.23 1.85 2.07
N LEU A 133 12.24 2.51 2.65
CA LEU A 133 12.22 2.85 4.07
C LEU A 133 11.92 1.65 4.98
N ILE A 134 11.01 0.74 4.58
CA ILE A 134 10.45 -0.30 5.48
C ILE A 134 10.60 -1.73 4.96
N GLY A 135 11.08 -1.93 3.73
CA GLY A 135 11.07 -3.22 3.03
C GLY A 135 11.80 -4.30 3.82
N SER A 136 12.98 -4.00 4.36
CA SER A 136 13.76 -4.94 5.18
C SER A 136 12.99 -5.44 6.42
N GLU A 137 12.27 -4.55 7.08
CA GLU A 137 11.46 -4.89 8.27
C GLU A 137 10.22 -5.70 7.89
N ILE A 138 9.60 -5.39 6.74
CA ILE A 138 8.49 -6.17 6.19
C ILE A 138 8.94 -7.59 5.89
N LEU A 139 10.07 -7.75 5.19
CA LEU A 139 10.60 -9.07 4.83
C LEU A 139 10.97 -9.88 6.08
N THR A 140 11.61 -9.23 7.06
CA THR A 140 11.91 -9.85 8.36
C THR A 140 10.64 -10.29 9.08
N HIS A 141 9.61 -9.45 9.13
CA HIS A 141 8.33 -9.77 9.76
C HIS A 141 7.59 -10.91 9.04
N LEU A 142 7.68 -10.99 7.72
CA LEU A 142 7.04 -12.04 6.91
C LEU A 142 7.88 -13.32 6.80
N GLY A 143 9.14 -13.30 7.28
CA GLY A 143 10.07 -14.42 7.16
C GLY A 143 10.49 -14.70 5.71
N LEU A 144 10.59 -13.66 4.89
CA LEU A 144 10.98 -13.72 3.48
C LEU A 144 12.38 -13.16 3.27
N GLY A 145 13.08 -13.66 2.26
CA GLY A 145 14.32 -13.06 1.74
C GLY A 145 14.09 -12.35 0.41
N GLU A 146 15.12 -11.64 -0.06
CA GLU A 146 15.10 -10.94 -1.36
C GLU A 146 14.75 -11.89 -2.53
N TYR A 147 15.26 -13.12 -2.49
CA TYR A 147 14.96 -14.13 -3.52
C TYR A 147 13.47 -14.48 -3.60
N ASP A 148 12.76 -14.49 -2.46
CA ASP A 148 11.31 -14.73 -2.47
C ASP A 148 10.57 -13.58 -3.15
N VAL A 149 11.05 -12.34 -2.98
CA VAL A 149 10.49 -11.15 -3.62
C VAL A 149 10.71 -11.20 -5.14
N GLU A 150 11.92 -11.51 -5.58
CA GLU A 150 12.24 -11.67 -7.02
C GLU A 150 11.36 -12.74 -7.67
N GLN A 151 11.16 -13.88 -7.00
CA GLN A 151 10.28 -14.94 -7.50
C GLN A 151 8.82 -14.51 -7.55
N LEU A 152 8.34 -13.77 -6.53
CA LEU A 152 6.99 -13.23 -6.51
C LEU A 152 6.76 -12.21 -7.63
N GLN A 153 7.75 -11.35 -7.90
CA GLN A 153 7.73 -10.38 -9.00
C GLN A 153 7.71 -11.09 -10.36
N ALA A 154 8.57 -12.09 -10.58
CA ALA A 154 8.56 -12.88 -11.81
C ALA A 154 7.21 -13.57 -12.05
N ASN A 155 6.64 -14.19 -11.01
CA ASN A 155 5.32 -14.83 -11.11
C ASN A 155 4.21 -13.82 -11.40
N ALA A 156 4.25 -12.63 -10.80
CA ALA A 156 3.30 -11.56 -11.06
C ALA A 156 3.42 -11.05 -12.51
N GLU A 157 4.65 -10.89 -13.00
CA GLU A 157 4.96 -10.52 -14.39
C GLU A 157 4.37 -11.53 -15.40
N GLU A 158 4.55 -12.83 -15.17
CA GLU A 158 3.97 -13.90 -16.00
C GLU A 158 2.43 -13.87 -16.02
N MET A 159 1.81 -13.43 -14.92
CA MET A 159 0.36 -13.24 -14.80
C MET A 159 -0.13 -11.90 -15.40
N GLY A 160 0.77 -11.08 -15.96
CA GLY A 160 0.45 -9.77 -16.52
C GLY A 160 0.34 -8.65 -15.47
N ILE A 161 0.70 -8.91 -14.23
CA ILE A 161 0.66 -7.96 -13.11
C ILE A 161 2.05 -7.36 -12.96
N SER A 162 2.35 -6.32 -13.74
CA SER A 162 3.63 -5.62 -13.68
C SER A 162 3.51 -4.20 -14.23
N ALA A 163 4.25 -3.26 -13.61
CA ALA A 163 4.40 -1.91 -14.11
C ALA A 163 4.95 -1.86 -15.55
N LYS A 164 5.73 -2.87 -15.98
CA LYS A 164 6.26 -2.98 -17.35
C LYS A 164 5.17 -3.07 -18.41
N ASN A 165 3.96 -3.52 -18.03
CA ASN A 165 2.83 -3.65 -18.95
C ASN A 165 2.07 -2.32 -19.15
N TYR A 166 2.39 -1.29 -18.36
CA TYR A 166 1.80 0.04 -18.49
C TYR A 166 2.82 0.95 -19.18
N ALA A 167 2.57 1.25 -20.45
CA ALA A 167 3.36 2.24 -21.18
C ALA A 167 2.97 3.63 -20.69
N PHE A 168 3.91 4.35 -20.08
CA PHE A 168 3.83 5.78 -19.81
C PHE A 168 4.64 6.54 -20.86
#